data_AF-A0A8K0CMN0-F1
#
_entry.id   AF-A0A8K0CMN0-F1
#
_cell.length_a   1.000
_cell.length_b   1.000
_cell.length_c   1.000
_cell.angle_alpha   90.00
_cell.angle_beta   90.00
_cell.angle_gamma   90.00
#
_symmetry.space_group_name_H-M   'P 1'
#
loop_
_entity.id
_entity.type
_entity.pdbx_description
1 polymer ?
#
loop_
_entity_poly.entity_id
_entity_poly.type
_entity_poly.pdbx_seq_one_letter_code
_entity_poly.pdbx_strand_id
1 'polypeptide(L)'
;MIAQFLTSWSLKNADVILTTGGTGFSSRDVTPEATRSIIDKEAPGLSYAMISKSLEITDLAMLSRSVCGIKCNTLIINLPGSVKGASECFGFVKNAIPHAVALLKGNQEIIKIDHNRTQRTEDTVMPSK
;
A
#
# COMPACT_ATOMS: atom_id res chain seq x y z
N MET A 1 -9.68 -12.16 15.06
CA MET A 1 -10.76 -11.66 14.17
C MET A 1 -10.21 -10.96 12.92
N ILE A 2 -9.48 -9.84 13.02
CA ILE A 2 -8.97 -9.12 11.82
C ILE A 2 -8.14 -10.03 10.90
N ALA A 3 -7.12 -10.71 11.44
CA ALA A 3 -6.27 -11.63 10.67
C ALA A 3 -7.06 -12.74 9.95
N GLN A 4 -8.15 -13.23 10.56
CA GLN A 4 -9.00 -14.26 9.95
C GLN A 4 -9.75 -13.73 8.73
N PHE A 5 -10.29 -12.50 8.80
CA PHE A 5 -10.93 -11.87 7.65
C PHE A 5 -9.93 -11.57 6.53
N LEU A 6 -8.77 -11.00 6.86
CA LEU A 6 -7.70 -10.74 5.89
C LEU A 6 -7.27 -12.02 5.17
N THR A 7 -7.07 -13.10 5.94
CA THR A 7 -6.73 -14.41 5.37
C THR A 7 -7.86 -14.94 4.49
N SER A 8 -9.10 -14.92 4.97
CA SER A 8 -10.25 -15.43 4.21
C SER A 8 -10.46 -14.68 2.90
N TRP A 9 -10.33 -13.35 2.90
CA TRP A 9 -10.51 -12.55 1.69
C TRP A 9 -9.36 -12.72 0.70
N SER A 10 -8.13 -12.86 1.20
CA SER A 10 -6.98 -13.14 0.35
C SER A 10 -7.12 -14.50 -0.37
N LEU A 11 -7.59 -15.53 0.36
CA LEU A 11 -7.88 -16.86 -0.22
C LEU A 11 -9.08 -16.86 -1.19
N LYS A 12 -9.97 -15.87 -1.10
CA LYS A 12 -11.11 -15.70 -2.01
C LYS A 12 -10.76 -14.83 -3.24
N ASN A 13 -9.47 -14.68 -3.55
CA ASN A 13 -8.96 -13.97 -4.71
C ASN A 13 -9.32 -12.47 -4.74
N ALA A 14 -9.36 -11.81 -3.58
CA ALA A 14 -9.33 -10.35 -3.56
C ALA A 14 -7.98 -9.85 -4.12
N ASP A 15 -7.99 -8.89 -5.02
CA ASP A 15 -6.76 -8.34 -5.59
C ASP A 15 -6.07 -7.38 -4.61
N VAL A 16 -6.89 -6.58 -3.94
CA VAL A 16 -6.47 -5.55 -3.00
C VAL A 16 -7.42 -5.55 -1.81
N ILE A 17 -6.87 -5.49 -0.61
CA ILE A 17 -7.61 -5.27 0.63
C ILE A 17 -7.14 -3.97 1.25
N LEU A 18 -8.08 -3.05 1.45
CA LEU A 18 -7.85 -1.81 2.19
C LEU A 18 -8.49 -1.95 3.57
N THR A 19 -7.70 -1.81 4.62
CA THR A 19 -8.23 -1.67 5.98
C THR A 19 -8.24 -0.20 6.37
N THR A 20 -9.16 0.20 7.24
CA THR A 20 -9.21 1.56 7.78
C THR A 20 -9.35 1.50 9.30
N GLY A 21 -8.47 2.21 10.01
CA GLY A 21 -8.46 2.29 11.46
C GLY A 21 -7.64 1.19 12.16
N GLY A 22 -7.47 1.36 13.47
CA GLY A 22 -6.70 0.43 14.30
C GLY A 22 -5.18 0.49 14.09
N THR A 23 -4.65 1.59 13.54
CA THR A 23 -3.21 1.78 13.25
C THR A 23 -2.50 2.76 14.19
N GLY A 24 -3.21 3.36 15.15
CA GLY A 24 -2.63 4.31 16.12
C GLY A 24 -1.97 3.62 17.31
N PHE A 25 -1.78 4.36 18.41
CA PHE A 25 -1.12 3.87 19.63
C PHE A 25 -2.12 3.43 20.72
N SER A 26 -3.42 3.38 20.43
CA SER A 26 -4.40 2.88 21.41
C SER A 26 -4.15 1.41 21.72
N SER A 27 -4.45 0.96 22.94
CA SER A 27 -4.34 -0.46 23.32
C SER A 27 -5.22 -1.40 22.47
N ARG A 28 -6.25 -0.86 21.80
CA ARG A 28 -7.12 -1.60 20.89
C ARG A 28 -6.66 -1.56 19.43
N ASP A 29 -5.68 -0.73 19.10
CA ASP A 29 -5.16 -0.59 17.75
C ASP A 29 -4.25 -1.79 17.45
N VAL A 30 -4.77 -2.77 16.72
CA VAL A 30 -4.07 -4.05 16.44
C VAL A 30 -4.07 -4.43 14.96
N THR A 31 -4.50 -3.52 14.07
CA THR A 31 -4.59 -3.78 12.62
C THR A 31 -3.20 -4.08 12.00
N PRO A 32 -2.12 -3.33 12.33
CA PRO A 32 -0.78 -3.63 11.85
C PRO A 32 -0.28 -5.01 12.27
N GLU A 33 -0.46 -5.38 13.54
CA GLU A 33 -0.07 -6.69 14.09
C GLU A 33 -0.82 -7.82 13.40
N ALA A 34 -2.13 -7.67 13.23
CA ALA A 34 -2.95 -8.63 12.52
C ALA A 34 -2.50 -8.81 11.06
N THR A 35 -2.14 -7.71 10.40
CA THR A 35 -1.61 -7.73 9.01
C THR A 35 -0.25 -8.43 8.96
N ARG A 36 0.71 -8.03 9.81
CA ARG A 36 2.06 -8.64 9.86
C ARG A 36 2.00 -10.14 10.14
N SER A 37 1.05 -10.59 10.96
CA SER A 37 0.93 -12.01 11.32
C SER A 37 0.53 -12.93 10.16
N ILE A 38 0.00 -12.39 9.06
CA ILE A 38 -0.54 -13.20 7.96
C ILE A 38 0.15 -12.96 6.61
N ILE A 39 0.81 -11.83 6.40
CA ILE A 39 1.48 -11.52 5.12
C ILE A 39 2.66 -12.45 4.87
N ASP A 40 2.87 -12.84 3.62
CA ASP A 40 4.02 -13.63 3.19
C ASP A 40 5.23 -12.73 2.90
N LYS A 41 4.99 -11.47 2.52
CA LYS A 41 6.03 -10.48 2.21
C LYS A 41 5.59 -9.07 2.62
N GLU A 42 6.48 -8.32 3.26
CA GLU A 42 6.24 -6.90 3.53
C GLU A 42 6.39 -6.03 2.28
N ALA A 43 5.61 -4.96 2.20
CA ALA A 43 5.71 -3.92 1.17
C ALA A 43 6.05 -2.56 1.82
N PRO A 44 7.23 -2.44 2.47
CA PRO A 44 7.55 -1.29 3.31
C PRO A 44 7.59 0.03 2.53
N GLY A 45 7.89 0.00 1.22
CA GLY A 45 7.88 1.19 0.38
C GLY A 45 6.52 1.89 0.33
N LEU A 46 5.40 1.15 0.39
CA LEU A 46 4.06 1.73 0.43
C LEU A 46 3.78 2.41 1.78
N SER A 47 4.11 1.74 2.88
CA SER A 47 4.01 2.33 4.23
C SER A 47 4.87 3.58 4.34
N TYR A 48 6.11 3.53 3.87
CA TYR A 48 7.02 4.67 3.87
C TYR A 48 6.46 5.84 3.05
N ALA A 49 5.98 5.60 1.83
CA ALA A 49 5.42 6.64 0.98
C ALA A 49 4.23 7.34 1.64
N MET A 50 3.31 6.57 2.24
CA MET A 50 2.18 7.13 2.99
C MET A 50 2.64 7.99 4.16
N ILE A 51 3.54 7.47 5.01
CA ILE A 51 4.03 8.22 6.18
C ILE A 51 4.81 9.47 5.77
N SER A 52 5.74 9.34 4.82
CA SER A 52 6.56 10.46 4.33
C SER A 52 5.69 11.59 3.79
N LYS A 53 4.67 11.27 2.98
CA LYS A 53 3.76 12.28 2.42
C LYS A 53 2.80 12.84 3.44
N SER A 54 2.34 12.03 4.39
CA SER A 54 1.51 12.53 5.50
C SER A 54 2.28 13.45 6.45
N LEU A 55 3.59 13.23 6.66
CA LEU A 55 4.44 14.11 7.47
C LEU A 55 4.61 15.51 6.85
N GLU A 56 4.51 15.65 5.53
CA GLU A 56 4.45 16.96 4.86
C GLU A 56 3.17 17.75 5.22
N ILE A 57 2.13 17.07 5.73
CA ILE A 57 0.83 17.65 6.09
C ILE A 57 0.69 17.83 7.61
N THR A 58 1.14 16.86 8.39
CA THR A 58 1.05 16.89 9.86
C THR A 58 2.08 16.00 10.53
N ASP A 59 2.74 16.53 11.55
CA ASP A 59 3.67 15.78 12.39
C ASP A 59 3.02 14.56 13.06
N LEU A 60 1.72 14.62 13.34
CA LEU A 60 0.98 13.52 13.97
C LEU A 60 0.98 12.24 13.13
N ALA A 61 1.32 12.31 11.84
CA ALA A 61 1.47 11.15 10.98
C ALA A 61 2.49 10.12 11.52
N MET A 62 3.49 10.57 12.29
CA MET A 62 4.48 9.67 12.91
C MET A 62 3.89 8.69 13.94
N LEU A 63 2.68 8.94 14.43
CA LEU A 63 1.98 8.07 15.38
C LEU A 63 1.24 6.90 14.71
N SER A 64 1.24 6.84 13.38
CA SER A 64 0.67 5.73 12.62
C SER A 64 1.66 4.58 12.53
N ARG A 65 1.19 3.36 12.82
CA ARG A 65 1.94 2.11 12.69
C ARG A 65 1.55 1.33 11.43
N SER A 66 1.04 2.00 10.41
CA SER A 66 0.51 1.37 9.19
C SER A 66 1.49 0.37 8.56
N VAL A 67 0.99 -0.82 8.24
CA VAL A 67 1.73 -1.87 7.53
C VAL A 67 1.07 -2.12 6.18
N CYS A 68 1.91 -2.29 5.17
CA CYS A 68 1.51 -2.81 3.86
C CYS A 68 2.26 -4.11 3.60
N GLY A 69 1.60 -5.06 2.94
CA GLY A 69 2.21 -6.35 2.61
C GLY A 69 1.37 -7.16 1.66
N ILE A 70 1.88 -8.34 1.33
CA ILE A 70 1.30 -9.24 0.34
C ILE A 70 0.94 -10.54 1.04
N LYS A 71 -0.27 -11.04 0.79
CA LYS A 71 -0.70 -12.39 1.16
C LYS A 71 -1.18 -13.11 -0.11
N CYS A 72 -0.56 -14.22 -0.46
CA CYS A 72 -0.76 -14.92 -1.73
C CYS A 72 -0.59 -13.94 -2.90
N ASN A 73 -1.66 -13.66 -3.64
CA ASN A 73 -1.67 -12.69 -4.75
C ASN A 73 -2.45 -11.41 -4.41
N THR A 74 -2.66 -11.15 -3.11
CA THR A 74 -3.44 -10.02 -2.60
C THR A 74 -2.54 -8.97 -1.97
N LEU A 75 -2.67 -7.72 -2.42
CA LEU A 75 -2.05 -6.57 -1.78
C LEU A 75 -2.89 -6.08 -0.60
N ILE A 76 -2.30 -5.93 0.57
CA ILE A 76 -2.97 -5.42 1.78
C ILE A 76 -2.35 -4.07 2.17
N ILE A 77 -3.19 -3.05 2.34
CA ILE A 77 -2.78 -1.69 2.73
C ILE A 77 -3.58 -1.27 3.96
N ASN A 78 -2.88 -0.92 5.05
CA ASN A 78 -3.53 -0.35 6.23
C ASN A 78 -3.64 1.17 6.13
N LEU A 79 -4.87 1.69 6.06
CA LEU A 79 -5.13 3.12 6.04
C LEU A 79 -5.51 3.64 7.43
N PRO A 80 -5.29 4.94 7.73
CA PRO A 80 -5.78 5.58 8.94
C PRO A 80 -7.29 5.44 9.13
N GLY A 81 -7.78 5.63 10.36
CA GLY A 81 -9.22 5.52 10.68
C GLY A 81 -10.04 6.76 10.34
N SER A 82 -9.43 7.94 10.30
CA SER A 82 -10.13 9.17 9.88
C SER A 82 -10.36 9.18 8.39
N VAL A 83 -11.54 9.62 7.93
CA VAL A 83 -11.88 9.75 6.49
C VAL A 83 -10.80 10.55 5.74
N LYS A 84 -10.41 11.72 6.26
CA LYS A 84 -9.36 12.56 5.67
C LYS A 84 -8.04 11.80 5.50
N GLY A 85 -7.50 11.25 6.60
CA GLY A 85 -6.22 10.53 6.57
C GLY A 85 -6.24 9.30 5.67
N ALA A 86 -7.36 8.55 5.62
CA ALA A 86 -7.52 7.42 4.71
C ALA A 86 -7.51 7.86 3.24
N SER A 87 -8.27 8.91 2.90
CA SER A 87 -8.33 9.45 1.53
C SER A 87 -6.99 9.99 1.05
N GLU A 88 -6.26 10.73 1.90
CA GLU A 88 -4.92 11.25 1.59
C GLU A 88 -3.92 10.11 1.39
N CYS A 89 -3.82 9.18 2.37
CA CYS A 89 -2.90 8.04 2.29
C CYS A 89 -3.16 7.18 1.06
N PHE A 90 -4.42 6.87 0.76
CA PHE A 90 -4.77 6.15 -0.46
C PHE A 90 -4.38 6.93 -1.71
N GLY A 91 -4.60 8.25 -1.72
CA GLY A 91 -4.19 9.15 -2.79
C GLY A 91 -2.70 9.08 -3.12
N PHE A 92 -1.83 8.92 -2.11
CA PHE A 92 -0.38 8.82 -2.28
C PHE A 92 0.07 7.54 -2.97
N VAL A 93 -0.65 6.42 -2.77
CA VAL A 93 -0.22 5.10 -3.24
C VAL A 93 -1.07 4.54 -4.38
N LYS A 94 -2.26 5.08 -4.64
CA LYS A 94 -3.23 4.51 -5.60
C LYS A 94 -2.67 4.26 -7.00
N ASN A 95 -1.73 5.10 -7.45
CA ASN A 95 -1.16 4.99 -8.79
C ASN A 95 -0.23 3.79 -8.95
N ALA A 96 0.34 3.28 -7.85
CA ALA A 96 1.20 2.09 -7.88
C ALA A 96 0.39 0.78 -7.81
N ILE A 97 -0.87 0.83 -7.35
CA ILE A 97 -1.69 -0.36 -7.10
C ILE A 97 -1.95 -1.18 -8.37
N PRO A 98 -2.34 -0.60 -9.53
CA PRO A 98 -2.60 -1.40 -10.73
C PRO A 98 -1.39 -2.21 -11.17
N HIS A 99 -0.21 -1.60 -11.15
CA HIS A 99 1.04 -2.28 -11.47
C HIS A 99 1.38 -3.39 -10.47
N ALA A 100 1.23 -3.10 -9.17
CA ALA A 100 1.45 -4.09 -8.12
C ALA A 100 0.53 -5.32 -8.28
N VAL A 101 -0.75 -5.12 -8.59
CA VAL A 101 -1.70 -6.21 -8.85
C VAL A 101 -1.30 -6.98 -10.12
N ALA A 102 -0.88 -6.31 -11.19
CA ALA A 102 -0.42 -6.96 -12.40
C ALA A 102 0.79 -7.88 -12.14
N LEU A 103 1.76 -7.41 -11.33
CA LEU A 103 2.90 -8.21 -10.88
C LEU A 103 2.45 -9.46 -10.11
N LEU A 104 1.54 -9.31 -9.14
CA LEU A 104 1.04 -10.43 -8.32
C LEU A 104 0.24 -11.46 -9.13
N LYS A 105 -0.44 -11.02 -10.19
CA LYS A 105 -1.18 -11.90 -11.11
C LYS A 105 -0.33 -12.48 -12.25
N GLY A 106 0.91 -12.04 -12.40
CA GLY A 106 1.78 -12.44 -13.51
C GLY A 106 1.30 -11.94 -14.87
N ASN A 107 0.58 -10.81 -14.94
CA ASN A 107 0.11 -10.24 -16.20
C ASN A 107 1.23 -9.50 -16.94
N GLN A 108 1.98 -10.25 -17.76
CA GLN A 108 3.18 -9.79 -18.47
C GLN A 108 2.94 -8.62 -19.43
N GLU A 109 1.74 -8.46 -19.99
CA GLU A 109 1.44 -7.37 -20.94
C GLU A 109 1.38 -6.02 -20.23
N ILE A 110 0.63 -5.94 -19.12
CA ILE A 110 0.51 -4.72 -18.31
C ILE A 110 1.88 -4.35 -17.73
N ILE A 111 2.63 -5.34 -17.25
CA ILE A 111 3.96 -5.14 -16.69
C ILE A 111 4.90 -4.50 -17.73
N LYS A 112 4.89 -4.95 -18.98
CA LYS A 112 5.74 -4.39 -20.05
C LYS A 112 5.37 -2.95 -20.40
N ILE A 113 4.08 -2.62 -20.41
CA ILE A 113 3.60 -1.27 -20.72
C ILE A 113 4.13 -0.27 -19.69
N ASP A 114 4.03 -0.61 -18.40
CA ASP A 114 4.45 0.30 -17.32
C ASP A 114 5.97 0.50 -17.29
N HIS A 115 6.76 -0.55 -17.48
CA HIS A 115 8.22 -0.43 -17.53
C HIS A 115 8.68 0.46 -18.71
N ASN A 116 8.04 0.33 -19.87
CA ASN A 116 8.32 1.17 -21.03
C ASN A 116 7.92 2.63 -20.82
N ARG A 117 6.91 2.91 -19.97
CA ARG A 117 6.49 4.28 -19.64
C ARG A 117 7.47 4.98 -18.72
N THR A 118 8.03 4.26 -17.75
CA THR A 118 9.02 4.80 -16.81
C THR A 118 10.36 5.09 -17.49
N GLN A 119 10.79 4.24 -18.42
CA GLN A 119 12.03 4.48 -19.18
C GLN A 119 11.93 5.69 -20.14
N ARG A 120 10.76 5.95 -20.74
CA ARG A 120 10.58 7.11 -21.63
C ARG A 120 10.62 8.48 -20.95
N THR A 121 10.35 8.54 -19.65
CA THR A 121 10.47 9.80 -18.88
C THR A 121 11.92 10.22 -18.64
N GLU A 122 12.90 9.32 -18.77
CA GLU A 122 14.33 9.66 -18.67
C GLU A 122 14.87 10.26 -19.98
N ASP A 123 14.31 9.89 -21.14
CA ASP A 123 14.77 10.32 -22.47
C ASP A 123 14.28 11.72 -22.92
N THR A 124 13.45 12.40 -22.13
CA THR A 124 12.90 13.74 -22.46
C THR A 124 13.55 14.91 -21.72
N VAL A 125 14.57 14.67 -20.89
CA VAL A 125 15.43 15.73 -20.37
C VAL A 125 16.48 16.06 -21.43
N MET A 126 16.14 16.99 -22.33
CA MET A 126 17.06 17.56 -23.31
C MET A 126 18.29 18.19 -22.63
N PRO A 127 19.48 18.15 -23.25
CA PRO A 127 20.71 18.66 -22.67
C PRO A 127 20.63 20.17 -22.43
N SER A 128 21.15 20.60 -21.29
CA SER A 128 21.39 22.01 -20.94
C SER A 128 22.13 22.72 -22.09
N LYS A 129 21.52 23.77 -22.64
CA LYS A 129 22.27 24.87 -23.25
C LYS A 129 22.84 25.76 -22.17
#